data_AF-A0A948ZLX4-F1
#
_entry.id   AF-A0A948ZLX4-F1
#
_cell.length_a   1.000
_cell.length_b   1.000
_cell.length_c   1.000
_cell.angle_alpha   90.00
_cell.angle_beta   90.00
_cell.angle_gamma   90.00
#
_symmetry.space_group_name_H-M   'P 1'
#
loop_
_entity.id
_entity.type
_entity.pdbx_description
1 polymer ?
#
loop_
_entity_poly.entity_id
_entity_poly.type
_entity_poly.pdbx_seq_one_letter_code
_entity_poly.pdbx_strand_id
1 'polypeptide(L)'
;MVAGRVVRRLRLTEKQQGLIQQLIDAMAETMRKLDLDLRLRGAERRQINQLRDKLFDDYLRRALDLLTPEQQAEWKKLHDEPTAKQSPAL
;
A
#
# COMPACT_ATOMS: atom_id res chain seq x y z
N MET A 1 1.03 -7.18 10.92
CA MET A 1 1.61 -6.71 9.64
C MET A 1 1.04 -7.50 8.48
N VAL A 2 0.21 -6.86 7.65
CA VAL A 2 -0.38 -7.45 6.43
C VAL A 2 0.70 -7.76 5.38
N ALA A 3 1.78 -6.96 5.35
CA ALA A 3 2.91 -7.12 4.41
C ALA A 3 3.57 -8.51 4.45
N GLY A 4 3.77 -9.11 5.63
CA GLY A 4 4.45 -10.40 5.75
C GLY A 4 3.67 -11.61 5.20
N ARG A 5 2.33 -11.55 5.17
CA ARG A 5 1.50 -12.64 4.61
C ARG A 5 1.42 -12.57 3.09
N VAL A 6 1.30 -11.36 2.54
CA VAL A 6 1.22 -11.13 1.09
C VAL A 6 2.54 -11.52 0.41
N VAL A 7 3.69 -11.12 0.98
CA VAL A 7 5.02 -11.46 0.47
C VAL A 7 5.26 -12.98 0.40
N ARG A 8 4.84 -13.74 1.43
CA ARG A 8 5.00 -15.20 1.45
C ARG A 8 4.07 -15.92 0.46
N ARG A 9 2.85 -15.41 0.26
CA ARG A 9 1.86 -16.02 -0.66
C ARG A 9 2.17 -15.75 -2.12
N LEU A 10 2.67 -14.56 -2.46
CA LEU A 10 2.99 -14.17 -3.84
C LEU A 10 4.33 -14.73 -4.34
N ARG A 11 5.11 -15.40 -3.48
CA ARG A 11 6.42 -15.96 -3.82
C ARG A 11 7.32 -14.93 -4.52
N LEU A 12 7.41 -13.73 -3.94
CA LEU A 12 8.18 -12.64 -4.51
C LEU A 12 9.66 -13.01 -4.55
N THR A 13 10.33 -12.76 -5.68
CA THR A 13 11.79 -12.86 -5.80
C THR A 13 12.48 -11.83 -4.89
N GLU A 14 13.75 -12.06 -4.51
CA GLU A 14 14.53 -11.09 -3.73
C GLU A 14 14.59 -9.72 -4.40
N LYS A 15 14.71 -9.70 -5.74
CA LYS A 15 14.67 -8.46 -6.55
C LYS A 15 13.33 -7.74 -6.40
N GLN A 16 12.20 -8.45 -6.54
CA GLN A 16 10.87 -7.86 -6.34
C GLN A 16 10.67 -7.35 -4.91
N GLN A 17 11.12 -8.11 -3.91
CA GLN A 17 11.06 -7.70 -2.51
C GLN A 17 11.85 -6.41 -2.27
N GLY A 18 13.08 -6.32 -2.79
CA GLY A 18 13.91 -5.12 -2.69
C GLY A 18 13.27 -3.90 -3.36
N LEU A 19 12.71 -4.05 -4.55
CA LEU A 19 12.02 -2.97 -5.27
C LEU A 19 10.74 -2.52 -4.55
N ILE A 20 9.95 -3.46 -4.03
CA ILE A 20 8.76 -3.16 -3.24
C ILE A 20 9.14 -2.44 -1.94
N GLN A 21 10.22 -2.86 -1.26
CA GLN A 21 10.70 -2.17 -0.07
C GLN A 21 11.13 -0.73 -0.39
N GLN A 22 11.85 -0.51 -1.50
CA GLN A 22 12.21 0.84 -1.95
C GLN A 22 10.96 1.70 -2.22
N LEU A 23 9.90 1.13 -2.80
CA LEU A 23 8.62 1.83 -2.99
C LEU A 23 7.96 2.19 -1.66
N ILE A 24 7.98 1.28 -0.66
CA ILE A 24 7.43 1.53 0.68
C ILE A 24 8.21 2.67 1.37
N ASP A 25 9.54 2.64 1.30
CA ASP A 25 10.39 3.68 1.91
C ASP A 25 10.17 5.05 1.24
N ALA A 26 10.08 5.07 -0.09
CA ALA A 26 9.77 6.28 -0.85
C ALA A 26 8.36 6.82 -0.56
N MET A 27 7.37 5.94 -0.39
CA MET A 27 6.02 6.32 0.03
C MET A 27 6.03 6.95 1.43
N ALA A 28 6.74 6.34 2.38
CA ALA A 28 6.84 6.86 3.75
C ALA A 28 7.51 8.25 3.79
N GLU A 29 8.58 8.44 3.01
CA GLU A 29 9.24 9.74 2.84
C GLU A 29 8.27 10.77 2.24
N THR A 30 7.53 10.40 1.21
CA THR A 30 6.57 11.28 0.53
C THR A 30 5.41 11.65 1.46
N MET A 31 4.87 10.69 2.22
CA MET A 31 3.85 10.94 3.24
C MET A 31 4.34 11.91 4.31
N ARG A 32 5.59 11.75 4.78
CA ARG A 32 6.17 12.67 5.79
C ARG A 32 6.27 14.10 5.27
N LYS A 33 6.73 14.27 4.02
CA LYS A 33 6.83 15.59 3.37
C LYS A 33 5.45 16.21 3.16
N LEU A 34 4.49 15.42 2.68
CA LEU A 34 3.10 15.82 2.50
C LEU A 34 2.48 16.30 3.82
N ASP A 35 2.65 15.53 4.90
CA ASP A 35 2.13 15.87 6.21
C ASP A 35 2.73 17.16 6.76
N LEU A 36 4.03 17.39 6.54
CA LEU A 36 4.70 18.62 6.95
C LEU A 36 4.16 19.83 6.16
N ASP A 37 4.11 19.76 4.84
CA ASP A 37 3.62 20.86 3.98
C ASP A 37 2.15 21.19 4.27
N LEU A 38 1.29 20.18 4.41
CA LEU A 38 -0.13 20.39 4.68
C LEU A 38 -0.39 20.96 6.07
N ARG A 39 0.41 20.59 7.08
CA ARG A 39 0.35 21.23 8.41
C ARG A 39 0.75 22.69 8.35
N LEU A 40 1.82 23.02 7.60
CA LEU A 40 2.28 24.41 7.44
C LEU A 40 1.25 25.29 6.71
N ARG A 41 0.48 24.71 5.80
CA ARG A 41 -0.57 25.41 5.04
C ARG A 41 -1.93 25.45 5.74
N GLY A 42 -2.08 24.83 6.91
CA GLY A 42 -3.36 24.75 7.62
C GLY A 42 -4.43 23.96 6.86
N ALA A 43 -4.03 22.96 6.07
CA ALA A 43 -4.97 22.19 5.25
C ALA A 43 -5.96 21.39 6.11
N GLU A 44 -7.19 21.23 5.61
CA GLU A 44 -8.21 20.46 6.31
C GLU A 44 -7.88 18.96 6.35
N ARG A 45 -8.25 18.31 7.46
CA ARG A 45 -8.04 16.87 7.67
C ARG A 45 -8.60 16.01 6.52
N ARG A 46 -9.73 16.41 5.92
CA ARG A 46 -10.33 15.70 4.79
C ARG A 46 -9.45 15.75 3.54
N GLN A 47 -8.86 16.90 3.23
CA GLN A 47 -7.94 17.06 2.10
C GLN A 47 -6.64 16.28 2.32
N ILE A 48 -6.12 16.29 3.55
CA ILE A 48 -4.94 15.48 3.94
C ILE A 48 -5.22 13.99 3.69
N ASN A 49 -6.37 13.48 4.15
CA ASN A 49 -6.73 12.08 3.94
C ASN A 49 -6.87 11.74 2.45
N GLN A 50 -7.55 12.59 1.66
CA GLN A 50 -7.68 12.37 0.21
C GLN A 50 -6.33 12.31 -0.52
N LEU A 51 -5.37 13.14 -0.12
CA LEU A 51 -4.03 13.14 -0.70
C LEU A 51 -3.23 11.91 -0.27
N ARG A 52 -3.38 11.46 0.97
CA ARG A 52 -2.77 10.21 1.46
C ARG A 52 -3.34 8.99 0.76
N ASP A 53 -4.64 8.92 0.54
CA ASP A 53 -5.29 7.82 -0.17
C ASP A 53 -4.80 7.75 -1.61
N LYS A 54 -4.77 8.88 -2.32
CA LYS A 54 -4.21 8.97 -3.69
C LYS A 54 -2.75 8.51 -3.73
N LEU A 55 -1.93 8.97 -2.78
CA LEU A 55 -0.53 8.60 -2.69
C LEU A 55 -0.39 7.09 -2.46
N PHE A 56 -1.19 6.53 -1.55
CA PHE A 56 -1.21 5.10 -1.30
C PHE A 56 -1.59 4.31 -2.56
N ASP A 57 -2.65 4.71 -3.27
CA ASP A 57 -3.11 4.06 -4.50
C ASP A 57 -2.04 4.10 -5.60
N ASP A 58 -1.34 5.23 -5.76
CA ASP A 58 -0.26 5.39 -6.73
C ASP A 58 0.90 4.42 -6.44
N TYR A 59 1.33 4.33 -5.17
CA TYR A 59 2.41 3.42 -4.78
C TYR A 59 1.98 1.96 -4.82
N LEU A 60 0.70 1.67 -4.51
CA LEU A 60 0.14 0.33 -4.65
C LEU A 60 0.16 -0.11 -6.13
N ARG A 61 -0.29 0.75 -7.06
CA ARG A 61 -0.23 0.45 -8.50
C ARG A 61 1.20 0.16 -8.95
N ARG A 62 2.17 1.00 -8.56
CA ARG A 62 3.59 0.77 -8.87
C ARG A 62 4.11 -0.55 -8.32
N ALA A 63 3.68 -0.96 -7.13
CA ALA A 63 4.07 -2.23 -6.54
C ALA A 63 3.45 -3.43 -7.30
N LEU A 64 2.21 -3.30 -7.79
CA LEU A 64 1.55 -4.32 -8.62
C LEU A 64 2.21 -4.46 -9.99
N ASP A 65 2.72 -3.38 -10.58
CA ASP A 65 3.45 -3.41 -11.85
C ASP A 65 4.78 -4.19 -11.77
N LEU A 66 5.30 -4.43 -10.55
CA LEU A 66 6.48 -5.28 -10.32
C LEU A 66 6.16 -6.77 -10.27
N LEU A 67 4.88 -7.14 -10.21
CA LEU A 67 4.41 -8.51 -10.12
C LEU A 67 4.21 -9.11 -11.52
N THR A 68 4.38 -10.42 -11.66
CA THR A 68 3.96 -11.12 -12.88
C THR A 68 2.42 -11.13 -13.00
N PRO A 69 1.84 -11.35 -14.19
CA PRO A 69 0.40 -11.47 -14.34
C PRO A 69 -0.25 -12.50 -13.41
N GLU A 70 0.43 -13.63 -13.16
CA GLU A 70 -0.03 -14.67 -12.24
C GLU A 70 -0.02 -14.17 -10.79
N GLN A 71 1.02 -13.47 -10.37
CA GLN A 71 1.12 -12.86 -9.04
C GLN A 71 0.09 -11.75 -8.85
N GLN A 72 -0.23 -10.97 -9.89
CA GLN A 72 -1.31 -9.98 -9.84
C GLN A 72 -2.68 -10.63 -9.66
N ALA A 73 -2.94 -11.74 -10.35
CA ALA A 73 -4.18 -12.51 -10.19
C ALA A 73 -4.31 -13.07 -8.77
N GLU A 74 -3.22 -13.61 -8.20
CA GLU A 74 -3.20 -14.07 -6.81
C GLU A 74 -3.36 -12.91 -5.81
N TRP A 75 -2.72 -11.76 -6.05
CA TRP A 75 -2.92 -10.57 -5.22
C TRP A 75 -4.39 -10.13 -5.22
N LYS A 76 -5.04 -10.12 -6.39
CA LYS A 76 -6.45 -9.78 -6.52
C LYS A 76 -7.34 -10.74 -5.74
N LYS A 77 -7.10 -12.06 -5.81
CA LYS A 77 -7.84 -13.05 -5.01
C LYS A 77 -7.68 -12.81 -3.51
N LEU A 78 -6.47 -12.45 -3.06
CA LEU A 78 -6.20 -12.17 -1.64
C LEU A 78 -6.84 -10.87 -1.15
N HIS A 79 -7.00 -9.89 -2.03
CA HIS A 79 -7.62 -8.61 -1.72
C HIS A 79 -9.15 -8.67 -1.81
N ASP A 80 -9.69 -9.47 -2.75
CA ASP A 80 -11.13 -9.67 -2.95
C ASP A 80 -11.70 -10.80 -2.07
N GLU A 81 -10.86 -11.62 -1.43
CA GLU A 81 -11.30 -12.53 -0.37
C GLU A 81 -11.95 -11.69 0.74
N PRO A 82 -13.27 -11.84 1.00
CA PRO A 82 -13.86 -11.20 2.15
C PRO A 82 -13.08 -11.75 3.34
N THR A 83 -12.51 -10.87 4.17
CA THR A 83 -11.96 -11.25 5.47
C THR A 83 -13.11 -11.81 6.29
N ALA A 84 -13.42 -13.09 6.09
CA ALA A 84 -14.34 -13.83 6.92
C ALA A 84 -13.74 -13.77 8.32
N LYS A 85 -14.42 -13.02 9.20
CA LYS A 85 -14.06 -12.68 10.58
C LYS A 85 -13.20 -11.43 10.76
N GLN A 86 -13.82 -10.27 10.56
CA GLN A 86 -13.85 -9.25 11.62
C GLN A 86 -15.28 -8.71 11.74
N SER A 87 -16.16 -9.49 12.38
CA SER A 87 -17.34 -8.90 13.03
C SER A 87 -16.89 -8.28 14.35
N PRO A 88 -16.97 -6.96 14.55
CA PRO A 88 -17.24 -6.43 15.88
C PRO A 88 -18.74 -6.54 16.09
N ALA A 89 -19.20 -7.66 16.66
CA ALA A 89 -20.47 -7.63 17.37
C ALA A 89 -20.17 -7.02 18.75
N LEU A 90 -20.44 -5.72 18.85
CA LEU A 90 -20.95 -5.13 20.09
C LEU A 90 -22.27 -5.83 20.45
#